data_AF-A0A5K3G5M6-F1
#
_entry.id   AF-A0A5K3G5M6-F1
#
_cell.length_a   1.000
_cell.length_b   1.000
_cell.length_c   1.000
_cell.angle_alpha   90.00
_cell.angle_beta   90.00
_cell.angle_gamma   90.00
#
_symmetry.space_group_name_H-M   'P 1'
#
loop_
_entity.id
_entity.type
_entity.pdbx_description
1 polymer ?
#
loop_
_entity_poly.entity_id
_entity_poly.type
_entity_poly.pdbx_seq_one_letter_code
_entity_poly.pdbx_strand_id
1 'polypeptide(L)'
;MAINSNESMRIFVGIDCFGRGCPGGGGFNTKEALELVVKASESFSSRPLSVALFAPAWSFEKREELLHLVDCTPVSDDACALASAVYRLDRRFWRPLTPLLSRLRAVGSQSRHLYRPSCPWRGSITTNFSLGMGLFDTNGVRLKPWSQLAGQEVLPTCRAISATQGKDEQAGFDVEVIPEFVEYYLPGNSLRLSISRIDADTKNLFLELFVFPNLSLSSVANLTIILKFESEKGPVKVFADICIVSWESVYVAEEYSVTGRKYINCSGE
;
A
#
# COMPACT_ATOMS: atom_id res chain seq x y z
N MET A 1 -21.88 -8.07 -34.32
CA MET A 1 -22.37 -7.27 -33.17
C MET A 1 -21.21 -7.08 -32.19
N ALA A 2 -20.51 -5.95 -32.27
CA ALA A 2 -19.49 -5.61 -31.29
C ALA A 2 -20.22 -5.10 -30.04
N ILE A 3 -20.47 -5.97 -29.07
CA ILE A 3 -20.88 -5.54 -27.73
C ILE A 3 -19.71 -4.72 -27.19
N ASN A 4 -19.96 -3.45 -26.95
CA ASN A 4 -19.00 -2.48 -26.46
C ASN A 4 -18.30 -3.06 -25.22
N SER A 5 -16.96 -3.11 -25.18
CA SER A 5 -16.18 -3.68 -24.06
C SER A 5 -16.57 -3.05 -22.71
N ASN A 6 -17.07 -1.82 -22.75
CA ASN A 6 -17.64 -1.07 -21.64
C ASN A 6 -18.83 -1.75 -20.94
N GLU A 7 -19.65 -2.54 -21.65
CA GLU A 7 -20.79 -3.26 -21.04
C GLU A 7 -20.34 -4.56 -20.34
N SER A 8 -19.26 -5.21 -20.82
CA SER A 8 -18.71 -6.42 -20.18
C SER A 8 -18.13 -6.12 -18.79
N MET A 9 -17.51 -4.94 -18.64
CA MET A 9 -16.98 -4.47 -17.34
C MET A 9 -18.07 -4.16 -16.31
N ARG A 10 -19.36 -4.19 -16.70
CA ARG A 10 -20.49 -4.03 -15.77
C ARG A 10 -20.93 -5.35 -15.14
N ILE A 11 -20.40 -6.48 -15.60
CA ILE A 11 -20.65 -7.81 -15.04
C ILE A 11 -19.55 -8.12 -14.04
N PHE A 12 -19.93 -8.37 -12.79
CA PHE A 12 -19.02 -8.68 -11.71
C PHE A 12 -19.11 -10.16 -11.35
N VAL A 13 -18.00 -10.89 -11.53
CA VAL A 13 -17.85 -12.24 -11.00
C VAL A 13 -17.67 -12.14 -9.49
N GLY A 14 -18.60 -12.74 -8.74
CA GLY A 14 -18.50 -12.81 -7.29
C GLY A 14 -17.41 -13.79 -6.85
N ILE A 15 -16.53 -13.37 -5.94
CA ILE A 15 -15.57 -14.24 -5.25
C ILE A 15 -15.93 -14.23 -3.77
N ASP A 16 -16.31 -15.39 -3.22
CA ASP A 16 -16.58 -15.52 -1.78
C ASP A 16 -15.28 -15.63 -0.99
N CYS A 17 -14.92 -14.57 -0.28
CA CYS A 17 -13.72 -14.54 0.57
C CYS A 17 -13.83 -15.44 1.81
N PHE A 18 -15.02 -15.92 2.18
CA PHE A 18 -15.19 -16.96 3.21
C PHE A 18 -15.08 -18.38 2.65
N GLY A 19 -15.03 -18.55 1.33
CA GLY A 19 -14.66 -19.81 0.70
C GLY A 19 -15.77 -20.83 0.49
N ARG A 20 -17.06 -20.49 0.71
CA ARG A 20 -18.16 -21.46 0.60
C ARG A 20 -18.37 -21.88 -0.86
N GLY A 21 -17.71 -22.98 -1.25
CA GLY A 21 -17.70 -23.48 -2.62
C GLY A 21 -16.86 -22.64 -3.60
N CYS A 22 -15.97 -21.78 -3.08
CA CYS A 22 -15.11 -20.91 -3.90
C CYS A 22 -13.77 -21.61 -4.19
N PRO A 23 -13.23 -21.57 -5.42
CA PRO A 23 -11.89 -22.08 -5.72
C PRO A 23 -10.83 -21.52 -4.75
N GLY A 24 -9.99 -22.40 -4.21
CA GLY A 24 -9.00 -22.09 -3.17
C GLY A 24 -9.55 -22.01 -1.74
N GLY A 25 -10.88 -22.07 -1.54
CA GLY A 25 -11.49 -22.11 -0.21
C GLY A 25 -11.49 -20.78 0.54
N GLY A 26 -11.32 -19.65 -0.15
CA GLY A 26 -11.40 -18.31 0.45
C GLY A 26 -10.19 -17.97 1.33
N GLY A 27 -10.39 -17.04 2.28
CA GLY A 27 -9.36 -16.53 3.18
C GLY A 27 -8.14 -16.01 2.44
N PHE A 28 -6.95 -16.38 2.90
CA PHE A 28 -5.68 -16.04 2.22
C PHE A 28 -5.53 -16.70 0.84
N ASN A 29 -6.34 -17.71 0.52
CA ASN A 29 -6.35 -18.38 -0.78
C ASN A 29 -7.39 -17.79 -1.74
N THR A 30 -8.08 -16.70 -1.37
CA THR A 30 -8.97 -15.93 -2.27
C THR A 30 -8.31 -15.58 -3.60
N LYS A 31 -6.97 -15.44 -3.62
CA LYS A 31 -6.18 -15.20 -4.83
C LYS A 31 -6.38 -16.25 -5.92
N GLU A 32 -6.64 -17.52 -5.56
CA GLU A 32 -6.78 -18.62 -6.51
C GLU A 32 -8.03 -18.45 -7.38
N ALA A 33 -9.16 -18.07 -6.78
CA ALA A 33 -10.36 -17.72 -7.51
C ALA A 33 -10.14 -16.50 -8.42
N LEU A 34 -9.41 -15.49 -7.94
CA LEU A 34 -9.12 -14.29 -8.73
C LEU A 34 -8.21 -14.59 -9.92
N GLU A 35 -7.23 -15.48 -9.78
CA GLU A 35 -6.39 -15.95 -10.88
C GLU A 35 -7.19 -16.61 -12.00
N LEU A 36 -8.24 -17.36 -11.68
CA LEU A 36 -9.14 -17.93 -12.68
C LEU A 36 -9.90 -16.85 -13.46
N VAL A 37 -10.39 -15.82 -12.78
CA VAL A 37 -11.07 -14.68 -13.42
C VAL A 37 -10.11 -13.90 -14.33
N VAL A 38 -8.88 -13.69 -13.89
CA VAL A 38 -7.82 -13.06 -14.70
C VAL A 38 -7.55 -13.88 -15.96
N LYS A 39 -7.29 -15.20 -15.83
CA LYS A 39 -7.05 -16.08 -16.97
C LYS A 39 -8.21 -16.10 -17.97
N ALA A 40 -9.45 -16.15 -17.47
CA ALA A 40 -10.64 -16.12 -18.31
C ALA A 40 -10.75 -14.78 -19.08
N SER A 41 -10.48 -13.67 -18.41
CA SER A 41 -10.49 -12.34 -19.03
C SER A 41 -9.38 -12.21 -20.07
N GLU A 42 -8.16 -12.63 -19.76
CA GLU A 42 -7.02 -12.62 -20.69
C GLU A 42 -7.31 -13.45 -21.94
N SER A 43 -7.97 -14.60 -21.78
CA SER A 43 -8.35 -15.49 -22.88
C SER A 43 -9.43 -14.89 -23.79
N PHE A 44 -10.21 -13.92 -23.29
CA PHE A 44 -11.26 -13.26 -24.06
C PHE A 44 -11.24 -11.74 -23.86
N SER A 45 -10.09 -11.14 -24.18
CA SER A 45 -9.79 -9.72 -23.92
C SER A 45 -10.75 -8.72 -24.56
N SER A 46 -11.49 -9.12 -25.61
CA SER A 46 -12.55 -8.29 -26.20
C SER A 46 -13.74 -8.03 -25.25
N ARG A 47 -13.90 -8.86 -24.21
CA ARG A 47 -14.94 -8.76 -23.18
C ARG A 47 -14.37 -9.20 -21.82
N PRO A 48 -13.53 -8.36 -21.20
CA PRO A 48 -12.99 -8.64 -19.87
C PRO A 48 -14.11 -8.71 -18.83
N LEU A 49 -13.89 -9.45 -17.75
CA LEU A 49 -14.80 -9.52 -16.61
C LEU A 49 -14.37 -8.54 -15.53
N SER A 50 -15.34 -8.01 -14.78
CA SER A 50 -15.08 -7.35 -13.50
C SER A 50 -15.23 -8.36 -12.35
N VAL A 51 -14.75 -8.01 -11.16
CA VAL A 51 -14.80 -8.86 -9.97
C VAL A 51 -15.44 -8.14 -8.78
N ALA A 52 -16.30 -8.85 -8.05
CA ALA A 52 -16.83 -8.41 -6.77
C ALA A 52 -16.31 -9.35 -5.67
N LEU A 53 -15.50 -8.82 -4.76
CA LEU A 53 -15.07 -9.55 -3.58
C LEU A 53 -16.22 -9.53 -2.55
N PHE A 54 -16.75 -10.70 -2.24
CA PHE A 54 -17.80 -10.85 -1.24
C PHE A 54 -17.17 -11.08 0.14
N ALA A 55 -17.51 -10.21 1.10
CA ALA A 55 -17.00 -10.20 2.47
C ALA A 55 -15.46 -10.15 2.58
N PRO A 56 -14.79 -9.15 1.98
CA PRO A 56 -13.32 -9.01 2.03
C PRO A 56 -12.79 -8.65 3.42
N ALA A 57 -13.67 -8.25 4.36
CA ALA A 57 -13.33 -8.03 5.76
C ALA A 57 -13.05 -9.34 6.54
N TRP A 58 -13.04 -10.50 5.88
CA TRP A 58 -12.75 -11.81 6.46
C TRP A 58 -11.53 -11.83 7.39
N SER A 59 -10.42 -11.19 7.00
CA SER A 59 -9.19 -11.12 7.80
C SER A 59 -9.39 -10.41 9.14
N PHE A 60 -10.26 -9.40 9.19
CA PHE A 60 -10.65 -8.69 10.40
C PHE A 60 -11.68 -9.48 11.22
N GLU A 61 -12.68 -10.07 10.55
CA GLU A 61 -13.74 -10.86 11.21
C GLU A 61 -13.18 -12.13 11.87
N LYS A 62 -12.19 -12.76 11.24
CA LYS A 62 -11.50 -13.96 11.74
C LYS A 62 -10.22 -13.66 12.51
N ARG A 63 -9.95 -12.40 12.86
CA ARG A 63 -8.67 -11.99 13.47
C ARG A 63 -8.29 -12.86 14.67
N GLU A 64 -9.21 -13.14 15.59
CA GLU A 64 -8.93 -13.92 16.81
C GLU A 64 -8.44 -15.34 16.50
N GLU A 65 -8.99 -15.97 15.45
CA GLU A 65 -8.56 -17.28 14.96
C GLU A 65 -7.21 -17.19 14.21
N LEU A 66 -6.87 -16.02 13.65
CA LEU A 66 -5.73 -15.83 12.75
C LEU A 66 -4.50 -15.18 13.41
N LEU A 67 -4.62 -14.62 14.62
CA LEU A 67 -3.53 -13.88 15.29
C LEU A 67 -2.24 -14.71 15.43
N HIS A 68 -2.36 -16.03 15.58
CA HIS A 68 -1.20 -16.93 15.66
C HIS A 68 -0.38 -17.02 14.36
N LEU A 69 -0.91 -16.53 13.22
CA LEU A 69 -0.24 -16.57 11.92
C LEU A 69 0.64 -15.33 11.67
N VAL A 70 0.62 -14.34 12.56
CA VAL A 70 1.49 -13.16 12.50
C VAL A 70 2.44 -13.20 13.68
N ASP A 71 3.71 -12.83 13.45
CA ASP A 71 4.81 -12.93 14.44
C ASP A 71 4.65 -12.03 15.68
N CYS A 72 3.51 -11.37 15.81
CA CYS A 72 3.11 -10.59 16.96
C CYS A 72 1.95 -11.32 17.65
N THR A 73 2.23 -12.42 18.35
CA THR A 73 1.29 -12.92 19.36
C THR A 73 1.23 -11.87 20.46
N PRO A 74 0.13 -11.09 20.57
CA PRO A 74 0.03 -10.09 21.61
C PRO A 74 0.03 -10.84 22.95
N VAL A 75 0.85 -10.40 23.91
CA VAL A 75 0.47 -10.63 25.31
C VAL A 75 -0.90 -9.97 25.46
N SER A 76 -1.87 -10.61 26.12
CA SER A 76 -3.32 -10.34 25.98
C SER A 76 -3.79 -8.88 26.14
N ASP A 77 -2.92 -8.01 26.65
CA ASP A 77 -3.24 -6.63 27.02
C ASP A 77 -2.49 -5.56 26.19
N ASP A 78 -1.68 -5.95 25.19
CA ASP A 78 -1.00 -4.99 24.32
C ASP A 78 -1.88 -4.57 23.13
N ALA A 79 -2.62 -3.47 23.32
CA ALA A 79 -3.47 -2.87 22.30
C ALA A 79 -2.70 -2.42 21.04
N CYS A 80 -1.43 -2.03 21.18
CA CYS A 80 -0.61 -1.60 20.05
C CYS A 80 -0.18 -2.78 19.20
N ALA A 81 0.23 -3.88 19.84
CA ALA A 81 0.53 -5.13 19.15
C ALA A 81 -0.70 -5.69 18.44
N LEU A 82 -1.87 -5.65 19.09
CA LEU A 82 -3.13 -6.11 18.47
C LEU A 82 -3.52 -5.27 17.24
N ALA A 83 -3.45 -3.94 17.34
CA ALA A 83 -3.75 -3.06 16.20
C ALA A 83 -2.80 -3.32 15.02
N SER A 84 -1.51 -3.49 15.31
CA SER A 84 -0.50 -3.83 14.30
C SER A 84 -0.74 -5.21 13.68
N ALA A 85 -1.12 -6.20 14.48
CA ALA A 85 -1.45 -7.55 14.01
C ALA A 85 -2.66 -7.55 13.07
N VAL A 86 -3.72 -6.81 13.40
CA VAL A 86 -4.89 -6.64 12.53
C VAL A 86 -4.50 -6.04 11.18
N TYR A 87 -3.68 -4.99 11.18
CA TYR A 87 -3.18 -4.40 9.94
C TYR A 87 -2.34 -5.40 9.12
N ARG A 88 -1.50 -6.22 9.76
CA ARG A 88 -0.72 -7.26 9.07
C ARG A 88 -1.60 -8.35 8.47
N LEU A 89 -2.69 -8.74 9.13
CA LEU A 89 -3.67 -9.69 8.58
C LEU A 89 -4.37 -9.11 7.34
N ASP A 90 -4.79 -7.85 7.41
CA ASP A 90 -5.37 -7.15 6.26
C ASP A 90 -4.38 -7.07 5.09
N ARG A 91 -3.14 -6.64 5.35
CA ARG A 91 -2.07 -6.61 4.36
C ARG A 91 -1.80 -8.00 3.77
N ARG A 92 -1.78 -9.06 4.58
CA ARG A 92 -1.56 -10.44 4.11
C ARG A 92 -2.69 -10.91 3.19
N PHE A 93 -3.92 -10.47 3.43
CA PHE A 93 -5.07 -10.74 2.57
C PHE A 93 -4.98 -9.98 1.23
N TRP A 94 -4.72 -8.67 1.26
CA TRP A 94 -4.72 -7.85 0.05
C TRP A 94 -3.46 -7.98 -0.80
N ARG A 95 -2.28 -8.20 -0.20
CA ARG A 95 -0.99 -8.25 -0.92
C ARG A 95 -0.99 -9.16 -2.15
N PRO A 96 -1.46 -10.42 -2.10
CA PRO A 96 -1.50 -11.27 -3.29
C PRO A 96 -2.63 -10.89 -4.28
N LEU A 97 -3.70 -10.23 -3.83
CA LEU A 97 -4.82 -9.83 -4.69
C LEU A 97 -4.48 -8.59 -5.53
N THR A 98 -3.77 -7.62 -4.95
CA THR A 98 -3.41 -6.35 -5.61
C THR A 98 -2.83 -6.52 -7.01
N PRO A 99 -1.77 -7.32 -7.26
CA PRO A 99 -1.24 -7.48 -8.61
C PRO A 99 -2.25 -8.12 -9.57
N LEU A 100 -3.10 -9.05 -9.10
CA LEU A 100 -4.10 -9.70 -9.93
C LEU A 100 -5.26 -8.77 -10.30
N LEU A 101 -5.76 -7.96 -9.35
CA LEU A 101 -6.78 -6.94 -9.60
C LEU A 101 -6.28 -5.91 -10.62
N SER A 102 -4.99 -5.57 -10.54
CA SER A 102 -4.35 -4.70 -11.50
C SER A 102 -4.19 -5.32 -12.89
N ARG A 103 -3.85 -6.62 -12.98
CA ARG A 103 -3.88 -7.35 -14.26
C ARG A 103 -5.27 -7.36 -14.86
N LEU A 104 -6.29 -7.68 -14.07
CA LEU A 104 -7.68 -7.74 -14.53
C LEU A 104 -8.13 -6.41 -15.16
N ARG A 105 -7.83 -5.28 -14.50
CA ARG A 105 -8.09 -3.94 -15.03
C ARG A 105 -7.40 -3.68 -16.38
N ALA A 106 -6.21 -4.25 -16.59
CA ALA A 106 -5.43 -4.05 -17.80
C ALA A 106 -5.97 -4.83 -19.02
N VAL A 107 -6.62 -5.97 -18.82
CA VAL A 107 -7.08 -6.87 -19.91
C VAL A 107 -8.01 -6.16 -20.91
N GLY A 108 -8.85 -5.25 -20.43
CA GLY A 108 -9.91 -4.61 -21.20
C GLY A 108 -9.56 -3.33 -21.92
N SER A 109 -8.33 -2.85 -21.77
CA SER A 109 -7.93 -1.51 -22.17
C SER A 109 -6.88 -1.56 -23.27
N GLN A 110 -7.10 -0.80 -24.35
CA GLN A 110 -6.08 -0.56 -25.38
C GLN A 110 -4.91 0.27 -24.82
N SER A 111 -5.17 1.04 -23.76
CA SER A 111 -4.21 1.84 -23.03
C SER A 111 -3.72 1.02 -21.83
N ARG A 112 -2.41 0.72 -21.76
CA ARG A 112 -1.82 -0.17 -20.74
C ARG A 112 -1.84 0.44 -19.33
N HIS A 113 -3.01 0.73 -18.73
CA HIS A 113 -3.05 1.80 -17.75
C HIS A 113 -3.84 1.53 -16.43
N LEU A 114 -3.13 1.83 -15.32
CA LEU A 114 -3.37 1.74 -13.87
C LEU A 114 -3.25 0.35 -13.23
N TYR A 115 -1.99 -0.10 -13.09
CA TYR A 115 -1.64 -1.07 -12.06
C TYR A 115 -1.67 -0.49 -10.64
N ARG A 116 -1.77 0.85 -10.49
CA ARG A 116 -1.57 1.57 -9.23
C ARG A 116 -2.76 2.50 -8.94
N PRO A 117 -3.24 2.59 -7.70
CA PRO A 117 -4.16 3.65 -7.29
C PRO A 117 -3.51 5.02 -7.50
N SER A 118 -4.21 5.93 -8.17
CA SER A 118 -3.81 7.33 -8.21
C SER A 118 -4.27 8.05 -6.95
N CYS A 119 -3.43 8.95 -6.46
CA CYS A 119 -3.79 9.86 -5.39
C CYS A 119 -4.66 10.99 -5.96
N PRO A 120 -5.76 11.35 -5.27
CA PRO A 120 -6.57 12.48 -5.69
C PRO A 120 -5.73 13.77 -5.55
N TRP A 121 -5.65 14.55 -6.63
CA TRP A 121 -4.99 15.85 -6.64
C TRP A 121 -6.01 16.97 -6.78
N ARG A 122 -5.98 17.94 -5.87
CA ARG A 122 -6.84 19.14 -5.89
C ARG A 122 -6.06 20.45 -5.67
N GLY A 123 -4.75 20.45 -5.94
CA GLY A 123 -3.86 21.60 -5.76
C GLY A 123 -3.05 21.58 -4.45
N SER A 124 -3.45 20.77 -3.48
CA SER A 124 -2.68 20.48 -2.27
C SER A 124 -2.95 19.06 -1.78
N ILE A 125 -2.03 18.53 -0.99
CA ILE A 125 -2.20 17.30 -0.22
C ILE A 125 -1.59 17.49 1.16
N THR A 126 -2.28 17.02 2.18
CA THR A 126 -1.80 16.92 3.56
C THR A 126 -2.28 15.59 4.11
N THR A 127 -1.39 14.88 4.79
CA THR A 127 -1.67 13.56 5.34
C THR A 127 -0.71 13.30 6.50
N ASN A 128 -1.25 12.83 7.61
CA ASN A 128 -0.55 12.17 8.69
C ASN A 128 -0.62 10.64 8.55
N PHE A 129 -1.14 10.16 7.41
CA PHE A 129 -1.42 8.76 7.13
C PHE A 129 -2.50 8.19 8.06
N SER A 130 -3.44 9.04 8.49
CA SER A 130 -4.51 8.64 9.41
C SER A 130 -5.37 7.52 8.81
N LEU A 131 -5.49 6.42 9.56
CA LEU A 131 -6.42 5.34 9.28
C LEU A 131 -7.86 5.67 9.72
N GLY A 132 -8.11 6.87 10.26
CA GLY A 132 -9.38 7.23 10.88
C GLY A 132 -9.62 6.47 12.18
N MET A 133 -8.56 6.07 12.87
CA MET A 133 -8.60 5.38 14.16
C MET A 133 -7.32 5.64 14.96
N GLY A 134 -7.38 5.44 16.27
CA GLY A 134 -6.24 5.60 17.17
C GLY A 134 -6.41 4.86 18.48
N LEU A 135 -5.32 4.68 19.22
CA LEU A 135 -5.30 3.97 20.50
C LEU A 135 -5.33 4.90 21.71
N PHE A 136 -4.84 6.13 21.55
CA PHE A 136 -4.74 7.11 22.62
C PHE A 136 -5.72 8.25 22.42
N ASP A 137 -6.08 8.94 23.52
CA ASP A 137 -6.84 10.19 23.43
C ASP A 137 -6.09 11.26 22.62
N THR A 138 -6.77 12.36 22.27
CA THR A 138 -6.21 13.41 21.39
C THR A 138 -4.94 14.08 21.95
N ASN A 139 -4.63 13.86 23.24
CA ASN A 139 -3.44 14.38 23.89
C ASN A 139 -2.30 13.34 23.96
N GLY A 140 -2.56 12.10 23.54
CA GLY A 140 -1.59 11.00 23.53
C GLY A 140 -1.22 10.44 24.90
N VAL A 141 -1.96 10.79 25.96
CA VAL A 141 -1.57 10.46 27.35
C VAL A 141 -2.28 9.20 27.86
N ARG A 142 -3.52 8.97 27.45
CA ARG A 142 -4.34 7.87 27.97
C ARG A 142 -4.75 6.91 26.87
N LEU A 143 -4.59 5.61 27.13
CA LEU A 143 -5.15 4.56 26.29
C LEU A 143 -6.68 4.70 26.27
N LYS A 144 -7.20 5.12 25.13
CA LYS A 144 -8.62 5.31 24.85
C LYS A 144 -8.84 5.06 23.36
N PRO A 145 -8.98 3.79 22.94
CA PRO A 145 -9.16 3.46 21.53
C PRO A 145 -10.39 4.15 20.94
N TRP A 146 -10.27 4.62 19.69
CA TRP A 146 -11.33 5.32 18.98
C TRP A 146 -11.27 5.03 17.48
N SER A 147 -12.42 5.18 16.82
CA SER A 147 -12.53 5.12 15.37
C SER A 147 -13.51 6.18 14.86
N GLN A 148 -13.08 6.89 13.82
CA GLN A 148 -13.84 7.88 13.07
C GLN A 148 -13.36 7.84 11.62
N LEU A 149 -13.91 6.90 10.84
CA LEU A 149 -13.48 6.67 9.44
C LEU A 149 -13.70 7.88 8.53
N ALA A 150 -14.57 8.82 8.91
CA ALA A 150 -14.69 10.11 8.22
C ALA A 150 -13.39 10.94 8.25
N GLY A 151 -12.50 10.67 9.20
CA GLY A 151 -11.16 11.25 9.32
C GLY A 151 -10.04 10.36 8.72
N GLN A 152 -10.39 9.30 7.97
CA GLN A 152 -9.39 8.54 7.22
C GLN A 152 -8.84 9.40 6.07
N GLU A 153 -7.52 9.46 5.97
CA GLU A 153 -6.82 10.25 4.96
C GLU A 153 -6.40 9.39 3.76
N VAL A 154 -5.86 10.03 2.73
CA VAL A 154 -5.24 9.33 1.62
C VAL A 154 -4.00 8.58 2.14
N LEU A 155 -4.04 7.26 2.04
CA LEU A 155 -2.95 6.38 2.41
C LEU A 155 -2.00 6.17 1.21
N PRO A 156 -0.70 5.97 1.47
CA PRO A 156 0.28 5.79 0.43
C PRO A 156 0.12 4.44 -0.26
N THR A 157 0.46 4.38 -1.54
CA THR A 157 0.52 3.13 -2.30
C THR A 157 1.74 2.28 -1.95
N CYS A 158 2.74 2.89 -1.30
CA CYS A 158 3.97 2.29 -0.76
C CYS A 158 4.58 1.19 -1.65
N ARG A 159 5.44 1.60 -2.57
CA ARG A 159 6.26 0.68 -3.36
C ARG A 159 7.74 0.92 -3.08
N ALA A 160 8.42 -0.09 -2.55
CA ALA A 160 9.87 -0.09 -2.50
C ALA A 160 10.40 -0.28 -3.93
N ILE A 161 11.33 0.59 -4.32
CA ILE A 161 12.02 0.62 -5.58
C ILE A 161 13.50 0.56 -5.21
N SER A 162 14.16 -0.60 -5.40
CA SER A 162 15.60 -0.72 -5.10
C SER A 162 16.42 -0.22 -6.27
N ALA A 163 17.58 0.38 -5.98
CA ALA A 163 18.67 0.47 -6.93
C ALA A 163 19.78 -0.51 -6.50
N THR A 164 20.20 -1.36 -7.46
CA THR A 164 21.15 -2.51 -7.40
C THR A 164 20.57 -3.77 -6.73
N GLN A 165 20.61 -4.98 -7.32
CA GLN A 165 21.68 -5.62 -8.09
C GLN A 165 21.19 -6.37 -9.33
N GLY A 166 22.15 -6.69 -10.22
CA GLY A 166 21.90 -7.45 -11.44
C GLY A 166 21.25 -8.81 -11.16
N LYS A 167 20.26 -9.14 -11.98
CA LYS A 167 19.82 -10.49 -12.37
C LYS A 167 19.95 -11.58 -11.27
N ASP A 168 19.29 -11.44 -10.13
CA ASP A 168 18.67 -12.56 -9.40
C ASP A 168 17.76 -12.05 -8.27
N GLU A 169 16.63 -12.74 -8.08
CA GLU A 169 15.37 -12.26 -7.50
C GLU A 169 15.28 -12.08 -5.97
N GLN A 170 16.32 -11.58 -5.29
CA GLN A 170 16.21 -11.20 -3.88
C GLN A 170 16.72 -9.79 -3.62
N ALA A 171 15.81 -8.88 -3.26
CA ALA A 171 16.21 -7.57 -2.75
C ALA A 171 17.05 -7.77 -1.49
N GLY A 172 18.23 -7.17 -1.45
CA GLY A 172 19.17 -7.23 -0.32
C GLY A 172 18.74 -6.46 0.92
N PHE A 173 17.43 -6.36 1.17
CA PHE A 173 16.81 -5.71 2.32
C PHE A 173 15.32 -6.09 2.39
N ASP A 174 14.77 -6.05 3.61
CA ASP A 174 13.34 -6.20 3.88
C ASP A 174 12.73 -4.86 4.27
N VAL A 175 11.70 -4.40 3.54
CA VAL A 175 10.92 -3.20 3.87
C VAL A 175 9.54 -3.57 4.41
N GLU A 176 9.29 -3.19 5.65
CA GLU A 176 7.96 -3.21 6.25
C GLU A 176 7.42 -1.79 6.40
N VAL A 177 6.22 -1.55 5.89
CA VAL A 177 5.49 -0.29 6.07
C VAL A 177 4.19 -0.59 6.79
N ILE A 178 4.04 -0.04 7.99
CA ILE A 178 2.89 -0.25 8.88
C ILE A 178 2.48 1.06 9.55
N PRO A 179 1.22 1.19 9.99
CA PRO A 179 0.82 2.28 10.87
C PRO A 179 1.54 2.19 12.21
N GLU A 180 1.88 3.34 12.78
CA GLU A 180 2.48 3.46 14.11
C GLU A 180 1.55 4.25 15.02
N PHE A 181 1.08 3.61 16.09
CA PHE A 181 0.00 4.13 16.95
C PHE A 181 0.49 4.80 18.24
N VAL A 182 1.77 4.66 18.59
CA VAL A 182 2.40 5.26 19.77
C VAL A 182 3.10 6.56 19.38
N GLU A 183 3.87 6.54 18.29
CA GLU A 183 4.65 7.70 17.85
C GLU A 183 4.00 8.36 16.63
N TYR A 184 3.42 9.54 16.84
CA TYR A 184 2.74 10.27 15.77
C TYR A 184 2.83 11.78 15.95
N TYR A 185 2.70 12.50 14.83
CA TYR A 185 2.68 13.97 14.84
C TYR A 185 1.28 14.52 15.15
N LEU A 186 0.24 13.97 14.50
CA LEU A 186 -1.16 14.22 14.83
C LEU A 186 -1.83 12.95 15.39
N PRO A 187 -2.87 13.08 16.26
CA PRO A 187 -3.53 11.94 16.87
C PRO A 187 -4.06 10.90 15.88
N GLY A 188 -3.92 9.62 16.22
CA GLY A 188 -4.38 8.50 15.40
C GLY A 188 -3.24 7.52 15.18
N ASN A 189 -2.46 7.75 14.13
CA ASN A 189 -1.26 7.01 13.80
C ASN A 189 -0.34 7.86 12.91
N SER A 190 0.95 7.51 12.86
CA SER A 190 1.85 7.89 11.77
C SER A 190 2.11 6.68 10.86
N LEU A 191 3.07 6.80 9.95
CA LEU A 191 3.57 5.71 9.11
C LEU A 191 4.98 5.33 9.55
N ARG A 192 5.18 4.09 10.00
CA ARG A 192 6.50 3.54 10.29
C ARG A 192 7.02 2.78 9.07
N LEU A 193 8.26 3.11 8.71
CA LEU A 193 9.07 2.41 7.73
C LEU A 193 10.19 1.67 8.46
N SER A 194 10.11 0.34 8.48
CA SER A 194 11.18 -0.51 9.02
C SER A 194 11.97 -1.12 7.87
N ILE A 195 13.27 -0.90 7.87
CA ILE A 195 14.20 -1.47 6.88
C ILE A 195 15.14 -2.40 7.64
N SER A 196 15.14 -3.68 7.28
CA SER A 196 16.00 -4.69 7.91
C SER A 196 16.79 -5.47 6.84
N ARG A 197 17.75 -6.29 7.28
CA ARG A 197 18.62 -7.09 6.41
C ARG A 197 19.33 -6.31 5.29
N ILE A 198 19.73 -5.07 5.57
CA ILE A 198 20.44 -4.23 4.60
C ILE A 198 21.81 -4.85 4.28
N ASP A 199 21.96 -5.34 3.06
CA ASP A 199 23.23 -5.84 2.51
C ASP A 199 24.28 -4.73 2.46
N ALA A 200 25.55 -5.10 2.64
CA ALA A 200 26.67 -4.16 2.67
C ALA A 200 26.78 -3.29 1.39
N ASP A 201 26.27 -3.80 0.26
CA ASP A 201 26.31 -3.12 -1.03
C ASP A 201 25.11 -2.21 -1.31
N THR A 202 24.07 -2.23 -0.45
CA THR A 202 22.88 -1.40 -0.64
C THR A 202 23.21 0.05 -0.33
N LYS A 203 23.35 0.86 -1.38
CA LYS A 203 23.70 2.29 -1.25
C LYS A 203 22.48 3.20 -1.15
N ASN A 204 21.39 2.88 -1.84
CA ASN A 204 20.19 3.71 -1.92
C ASN A 204 18.92 2.86 -1.88
N LEU A 205 17.91 3.35 -1.16
CA LEU A 205 16.54 2.82 -1.16
C LEU A 205 15.60 3.94 -1.60
N PHE A 206 14.76 3.66 -2.59
CA PHE A 206 13.68 4.56 -2.99
C PHE A 206 12.35 3.97 -2.54
N LEU A 207 11.53 4.79 -1.87
CA LEU A 207 10.18 4.42 -1.48
C LEU A 207 9.20 5.38 -2.15
N GLU A 208 8.42 4.87 -3.09
CA GLU A 208 7.33 5.61 -3.70
C GLU A 208 6.11 5.57 -2.76
N LEU A 209 5.71 6.74 -2.26
CA LEU A 209 4.54 6.86 -1.39
C LEU A 209 3.25 7.19 -2.16
N PHE A 210 3.31 8.12 -3.11
CA PHE A 210 2.14 8.65 -3.80
C PHE A 210 2.36 8.79 -5.29
N VAL A 211 1.33 8.49 -6.09
CA VAL A 211 1.32 8.65 -7.54
C VAL A 211 0.19 9.60 -7.92
N PHE A 212 0.54 10.75 -8.51
CA PHE A 212 -0.44 11.76 -8.91
C PHE A 212 -0.58 11.80 -10.44
N PRO A 213 -1.78 11.55 -11.00
CA PRO A 213 -2.03 11.82 -12.40
C PRO A 213 -2.13 13.34 -12.58
N ASN A 214 -1.25 13.91 -13.41
CA ASN A 214 -1.26 15.33 -13.75
C ASN A 214 -0.98 16.26 -12.56
N LEU A 215 0.08 15.97 -11.80
CA LEU A 215 0.57 16.89 -10.77
C LEU A 215 0.87 18.26 -11.40
N SER A 216 0.17 19.29 -10.94
CA SER A 216 0.40 20.68 -11.36
C SER A 216 0.83 21.49 -10.15
N LEU A 217 2.07 21.99 -10.19
CA LEU A 217 2.66 22.78 -9.12
C LEU A 217 2.77 24.24 -9.57
N SER A 218 2.39 25.16 -8.69
CA SER A 218 2.65 26.59 -8.89
C SER A 218 4.07 26.95 -8.43
N SER A 219 4.53 28.16 -8.77
CA SER A 219 5.83 28.69 -8.32
C SER A 219 5.95 28.86 -6.80
N VAL A 220 4.83 28.83 -6.08
CA VAL A 220 4.76 28.96 -4.61
C VAL A 220 4.45 27.63 -3.91
N ALA A 221 4.45 26.52 -4.65
CA ALA A 221 4.22 25.20 -4.07
C ALA A 221 5.31 24.85 -3.04
N ASN A 222 4.88 24.36 -1.87
CA ASN A 222 5.78 24.00 -0.77
C ASN A 222 5.63 22.52 -0.42
N LEU A 223 6.76 21.88 -0.16
CA LEU A 223 6.83 20.52 0.37
C LEU A 223 7.37 20.54 1.80
N THR A 224 6.52 20.12 2.73
CA THR A 224 6.84 19.94 4.16
C THR A 224 6.68 18.48 4.51
N ILE A 225 7.69 17.92 5.17
CA ILE A 225 7.75 16.54 5.58
C ILE A 225 8.26 16.51 7.03
N ILE A 226 7.57 15.77 7.88
CA ILE A 226 7.90 15.60 9.30
C ILE A 226 8.25 14.14 9.50
N LEU A 227 9.46 13.88 9.99
CA LEU A 227 10.04 12.54 10.11
C LEU A 227 10.77 12.41 11.44
N LYS A 228 10.71 11.22 12.01
CA LYS A 228 11.57 10.78 13.11
C LYS A 228 12.39 9.60 12.60
N PHE A 229 13.67 9.55 12.96
CA PHE A 229 14.59 8.51 12.52
C PHE A 229 15.20 7.79 13.72
N GLU A 230 15.28 6.47 13.60
CA GLU A 230 16.01 5.61 14.52
C GLU A 230 16.91 4.71 13.66
N SER A 231 18.22 4.75 13.90
CA SER A 231 19.20 3.98 13.14
C SER A 231 20.31 3.50 14.06
N GLU A 232 20.50 2.19 14.13
CA GLU A 232 21.64 1.56 14.82
C GLU A 232 22.92 1.58 13.97
N LYS A 233 22.79 1.78 12.64
CA LYS A 233 23.88 1.67 11.66
C LYS A 233 24.52 3.00 11.28
N GLY A 234 24.25 4.08 12.03
CA GLY A 234 24.83 5.41 11.80
C GLY A 234 23.94 6.35 10.98
N PRO A 235 24.48 7.49 10.51
CA PRO A 235 23.69 8.59 9.93
C PRO A 235 23.09 8.21 8.58
N VAL A 236 21.76 8.23 8.49
CA VAL A 236 21.01 8.04 7.24
C VAL A 236 20.67 9.40 6.64
N LYS A 237 20.92 9.56 5.34
CA LYS A 237 20.49 10.75 4.59
C LYS A 237 19.16 10.46 3.93
N VAL A 238 18.19 11.35 4.14
CA VAL A 238 16.88 11.22 3.51
C VAL A 238 16.63 12.38 2.55
N PHE A 239 16.13 12.01 1.39
CA PHE A 239 15.77 12.92 0.32
C PHE A 239 14.28 12.77 0.03
N ALA A 240 13.62 13.90 -0.18
CA ALA A 240 12.30 13.93 -0.79
C ALA A 240 12.45 14.32 -2.26
N ASP A 241 12.06 13.40 -3.12
CA ASP A 241 12.14 13.56 -4.56
C ASP A 241 10.74 13.72 -5.15
N ILE A 242 10.61 14.68 -6.07
CA ILE A 242 9.51 14.80 -7.01
C ILE A 242 10.04 14.33 -8.35
N CYS A 243 9.35 13.40 -8.99
CA CYS A 243 9.72 12.86 -10.29
C CYS A 243 8.57 13.03 -11.26
N ILE A 244 8.80 13.73 -12.38
CA ILE A 244 7.87 13.74 -13.51
C ILE A 244 8.27 12.60 -14.42
N VAL A 245 7.36 11.66 -14.60
CA VAL A 245 7.60 10.42 -15.34
C VAL A 245 6.56 10.30 -16.44
N SER A 246 6.97 9.80 -17.59
CA SER A 246 6.01 9.46 -18.63
C SER A 246 5.08 8.37 -18.10
N TRP A 247 3.84 8.38 -18.57
CA TRP A 247 2.82 7.49 -18.07
C TRP A 247 3.18 6.01 -18.35
N GLU A 248 3.88 5.75 -19.46
CA GLU A 248 4.38 4.43 -19.84
C GLU A 248 5.47 3.91 -18.89
N SER A 249 6.31 4.80 -18.35
CA SER A 249 7.44 4.45 -17.48
C SER A 249 7.03 4.16 -16.04
N VAL A 250 5.83 4.59 -15.61
CA VAL A 250 5.33 4.36 -14.25
C VAL A 250 5.41 2.86 -13.87
N TYR A 251 5.32 1.92 -14.81
CA TYR A 251 5.23 0.48 -14.50
C TYR A 251 6.54 -0.29 -14.53
N VAL A 252 7.51 0.17 -15.32
CA VAL A 252 8.72 -0.60 -15.67
C VAL A 252 9.99 0.01 -15.11
N ALA A 253 9.93 1.26 -14.68
CA ALA A 253 11.11 1.94 -14.19
C ALA A 253 11.55 1.39 -12.83
N GLU A 254 12.81 0.99 -12.76
CA GLU A 254 13.52 0.66 -11.51
C GLU A 254 14.01 1.92 -10.79
N GLU A 255 14.02 3.08 -11.46
CA GLU A 255 14.29 4.39 -10.86
C GLU A 255 13.64 5.47 -11.73
N TYR A 256 13.23 6.58 -11.13
CA TYR A 256 12.69 7.72 -11.85
C TYR A 256 13.70 8.84 -11.93
N SER A 257 13.77 9.52 -13.08
CA SER A 257 14.53 10.76 -13.19
C SER A 257 13.97 11.80 -12.22
N VAL A 258 14.81 12.24 -11.30
CA VAL A 258 14.43 13.21 -10.26
C VAL A 258 14.32 14.60 -10.90
N THR A 259 13.13 15.19 -10.82
CA THR A 259 12.86 16.53 -11.36
C THR A 259 12.88 17.61 -10.28
N GLY A 260 12.79 17.23 -9.02
CA GLY A 260 13.06 18.09 -7.87
C GLY A 260 13.50 17.25 -6.68
N ARG A 261 14.50 17.73 -5.92
CA ARG A 261 15.04 17.05 -4.74
C ARG A 261 15.17 18.02 -3.59
N LYS A 262 14.74 17.60 -2.41
CA LYS A 262 14.96 18.31 -1.15
C LYS A 262 15.67 17.40 -0.17
N TYR A 263 16.84 17.82 0.31
CA TYR A 263 17.51 17.17 1.42
C TYR A 263 16.76 17.48 2.71
N ILE A 264 16.44 16.45 3.48
CA ILE A 264 15.79 16.60 4.77
C ILE A 264 16.89 16.60 5.83
N ASN A 265 17.21 17.79 6.35
CA ASN A 265 18.12 17.92 7.47
C ASN A 265 17.51 17.28 8.71
N CYS A 266 18.17 16.26 9.25
CA CYS A 266 17.83 15.69 10.54
C CYS A 266 18.49 16.55 11.63
N SER A 267 17.75 17.46 12.24
CA SER A 267 18.16 18.00 13.54
C SER A 267 17.84 16.92 14.57
N GLY A 268 18.88 16.30 15.14
CA GLY A 268 18.70 15.45 16.31
C GLY A 268 18.34 16.34 17.49
N GLU A 269 17.11 16.21 17.98
CA GLU A 269 16.75 16.49 19.37
C GLU A 269 16.25 15.19 19.99
#